data_AF-A0A0G1CQH0-F1
#
_entry.id   AF-A0A0G1CQH0-F1
#
_cell.length_a   1.000
_cell.length_b   1.000
_cell.length_c   1.000
_cell.angle_alpha   90.00
_cell.angle_beta   90.00
_cell.angle_gamma   90.00
#
_symmetry.space_group_name_H-M   'P 1'
#
loop_
_entity.id
_entity.type
_entity.pdbx_description
1 polymer ?
#
loop_
_entity_poly.entity_id
_entity_poly.type
_entity_poly.pdbx_seq_one_letter_code
_entity_poly.pdbx_strand_id
1 'polypeptide(L)'
;MTKFSKLIPAVIIGLLPFFASAENLNLKSAKTSYSVGDSFSVSLTLDTNGRSINTLSATIFADKTRLQIVDVRYGSSIISLWVERPKIDSSGNIVFVGGVPGGFSGSAGPILTFGVRAKSEGQTNIGAKDIKILLNDGQGTELAGATSGILKLSISKASPQPAPAKPGEPAPKEKPKEEYIPPPDTTPPESFIPMISRHPSVADNKYFASFFAVDKDSGISYYEIQEKPLLLTQITANFDTKPARSESPYILKGQLWTYKIVVRAYDQAGNFMEGYAVKPLSPIAEIILVLILLAAAILITRWWYNKA
;
A
#
# COMPACT_ATOMS: atom_id res chain seq x y z
N MET A 1 33.25 3.67 80.64
CA MET A 1 32.13 2.75 80.31
C MET A 1 31.44 3.25 79.05
N THR A 2 31.39 2.35 78.07
CA THR A 2 30.92 2.45 76.68
C THR A 2 29.47 2.90 76.50
N LYS A 3 29.18 3.72 75.48
CA LYS A 3 28.03 3.51 74.57
C LYS A 3 28.39 3.97 73.14
N PHE A 4 28.65 2.99 72.27
CA PHE A 4 28.67 3.16 70.82
C PHE A 4 27.22 3.31 70.32
N SER A 5 26.86 4.47 69.78
CA SER A 5 25.66 4.61 68.95
C SER A 5 26.01 4.26 67.51
N LYS A 6 25.40 3.18 67.01
CA LYS A 6 25.55 2.73 65.62
C LYS A 6 24.82 3.71 64.69
N LEU A 7 25.58 4.42 63.86
CA LEU A 7 25.06 5.10 62.66
C LEU A 7 24.94 4.04 61.56
N ILE A 8 23.71 3.73 61.15
CA ILE A 8 23.42 2.96 59.95
C ILE A 8 23.30 3.97 58.80
N PRO A 9 24.14 3.93 57.75
CA PRO A 9 23.86 4.72 56.56
C PRO A 9 22.74 4.03 55.78
N ALA A 10 21.56 4.66 55.75
CA ALA A 10 20.50 4.28 54.84
C ALA A 10 20.93 4.62 53.42
N VAL A 11 21.33 3.60 52.64
CA VAL A 11 21.56 3.73 51.21
C VAL A 11 20.20 3.83 50.53
N ILE A 12 19.75 5.04 50.24
CA ILE A 12 18.61 5.28 49.35
C ILE A 12 19.12 5.08 47.91
N ILE A 13 18.93 3.88 47.37
CA ILE A 13 19.06 3.64 45.93
C ILE A 13 17.82 4.22 45.28
N GLY A 14 17.92 5.44 44.76
CA GLY A 14 16.88 6.05 43.94
C GLY A 14 16.76 5.29 42.62
N LEU A 15 15.73 4.45 42.47
CA LEU A 15 15.26 4.04 41.14
C LEU A 15 14.61 5.25 40.49
N LEU A 16 15.38 6.03 39.73
CA LEU A 16 14.80 6.92 38.74
C LEU A 16 14.19 6.02 37.65
N PRO A 17 12.88 6.12 37.35
CA PRO A 17 12.31 5.40 36.23
C PRO A 17 12.94 5.94 34.96
N PHE A 18 13.82 5.16 34.35
CA PHE A 18 14.24 5.38 32.97
C PHE A 18 13.01 5.11 32.10
N PHE A 19 12.32 6.18 31.69
CA PHE A 19 11.40 6.10 30.57
C PHE A 19 12.24 5.88 29.30
N ALA A 20 12.57 4.62 29.02
CA ALA A 20 13.09 4.25 27.72
C ALA A 20 11.97 4.44 26.70
N SER A 21 12.08 5.49 25.87
CA SER A 21 11.20 5.63 24.71
C SER A 21 11.67 4.61 23.67
N ALA A 22 10.90 3.55 23.47
CA ALA A 22 11.16 2.59 22.41
C ALA A 22 10.66 3.16 21.07
N GLU A 23 11.50 3.06 20.04
CA GLU A 23 11.19 3.51 18.69
C GLU A 23 10.01 2.69 18.13
N ASN A 24 9.01 3.37 17.59
CA ASN A 24 7.86 2.69 17.00
C ASN A 24 8.20 2.15 15.61
N LEU A 25 8.84 2.97 14.78
CA LEU A 25 9.25 2.55 13.45
C LEU A 25 10.72 2.14 13.46
N ASN A 26 11.00 0.96 12.93
CA ASN A 26 12.32 0.37 12.95
C ASN A 26 12.76 0.05 11.52
N LEU A 27 13.91 0.60 11.12
CA LEU A 27 14.53 0.37 9.82
C LEU A 27 15.71 -0.58 9.98
N LYS A 28 15.71 -1.69 9.22
CA LYS A 28 16.78 -2.71 9.30
C LYS A 28 17.24 -3.13 7.91
N SER A 29 18.55 -3.32 7.78
CA SER A 29 19.20 -3.95 6.61
C SER A 29 20.16 -5.02 7.09
N ALA A 30 20.56 -5.93 6.21
CA ALA A 30 21.42 -7.08 6.58
C ALA A 30 22.80 -6.64 7.11
N LYS A 31 23.34 -5.55 6.57
CA LYS A 31 24.60 -4.91 6.95
C LYS A 31 24.42 -3.41 7.07
N THR A 32 25.33 -2.74 7.77
CA THR A 32 25.38 -1.27 7.84
C THR A 32 26.54 -0.68 7.04
N SER A 33 27.30 -1.51 6.31
CA SER A 33 28.40 -1.07 5.46
C SER A 33 28.31 -1.73 4.09
N TYR A 34 28.42 -0.90 3.05
CA TYR A 34 28.33 -1.28 1.64
C TYR A 34 29.36 -0.50 0.82
N SER A 35 29.59 -0.88 -0.43
CA SER A 35 30.43 -0.16 -1.38
C SER A 35 29.59 0.63 -2.38
N VAL A 36 30.15 1.68 -2.97
CA VAL A 36 29.52 2.36 -4.12
C VAL A 36 29.19 1.35 -5.20
N GLY A 37 27.95 1.41 -5.69
CA GLY A 37 27.41 0.51 -6.69
C GLY A 37 26.54 -0.59 -6.12
N ASP A 38 26.76 -1.02 -4.88
CA ASP A 38 25.97 -2.06 -4.23
C ASP A 38 24.48 -1.67 -4.17
N SER A 39 23.61 -2.68 -4.24
CA SER A 39 22.20 -2.55 -3.89
C SER A 39 21.83 -3.58 -2.83
N PHE A 40 20.98 -3.17 -1.88
CA PHE A 40 20.60 -3.95 -0.71
C PHE A 40 19.14 -3.68 -0.32
N SER A 41 18.57 -4.56 0.49
CA SER A 41 17.20 -4.45 0.99
C SER A 41 17.16 -3.77 2.36
N VAL A 42 16.13 -2.96 2.58
CA VAL A 42 15.78 -2.37 3.87
C VAL A 42 14.34 -2.74 4.21
N SER A 43 14.12 -3.19 5.43
CA SER A 43 12.80 -3.49 5.99
C SER A 43 12.37 -2.39 6.96
N LEU A 44 11.08 -2.07 6.95
CA LEU A 44 10.41 -1.20 7.89
C LEU A 44 9.41 -2.02 8.72
N THR A 45 9.57 -2.02 10.04
CA THR A 45 8.67 -2.71 10.98
C THR A 45 8.12 -1.76 12.04
N LEU A 46 6.95 -2.08 12.59
CA LEU A 46 6.28 -1.36 13.65
C LEU A 46 6.33 -2.13 14.98
N ASP A 47 6.82 -1.44 16.02
CA ASP A 47 6.62 -1.79 17.42
C ASP A 47 5.53 -0.87 18.00
N THR A 48 4.48 -1.48 18.51
CA THR A 48 3.34 -0.78 19.11
C THR A 48 3.51 -0.53 20.61
N ASN A 49 4.54 -1.11 21.23
CA ASN A 49 4.75 -1.13 22.68
C ASN A 49 3.49 -1.63 23.43
N GLY A 50 2.82 -2.64 22.87
CA GLY A 50 1.62 -3.26 23.41
C GLY A 50 0.30 -2.50 23.19
N ARG A 51 0.34 -1.31 22.57
CA ARG A 51 -0.87 -0.51 22.29
C ARG A 51 -1.52 -0.96 20.98
N SER A 52 -2.84 -1.11 20.95
CA SER A 52 -3.52 -1.41 19.69
C SER A 52 -3.58 -0.16 18.81
N ILE A 53 -3.09 -0.25 17.58
CA ILE A 53 -3.11 0.84 16.58
C ILE A 53 -3.96 0.43 15.38
N ASN A 54 -4.54 1.40 14.66
CA ASN A 54 -5.33 1.11 13.47
C ASN A 54 -4.97 1.96 12.24
N THR A 55 -4.07 2.94 12.38
CA THR A 55 -3.66 3.82 11.28
C THR A 55 -2.19 4.14 11.40
N LEU A 56 -1.48 4.11 10.28
CA LEU A 56 -0.09 4.53 10.17
C LEU A 56 0.11 5.32 8.87
N SER A 57 0.78 6.47 8.98
CA SER A 57 1.39 7.16 7.85
C SER A 57 2.82 7.56 8.19
N ALA A 58 3.71 7.53 7.20
CA ALA A 58 5.06 8.04 7.33
C ALA A 58 5.66 8.36 5.94
N THR A 59 6.68 9.21 5.95
CA THR A 59 7.55 9.45 4.81
C THR A 59 8.94 8.89 5.11
N ILE A 60 9.38 7.90 4.32
CA ILE A 60 10.74 7.35 4.42
C ILE A 60 11.66 8.12 3.48
N PHE A 61 12.74 8.66 4.03
CA PHE A 61 13.71 9.45 3.28
C PHE A 61 15.10 8.82 3.36
N ALA A 62 15.87 9.03 2.30
CA ALA A 62 17.28 8.67 2.22
C ALA A 62 18.07 9.87 1.67
N ASP A 63 19.34 10.00 2.07
CA ASP A 63 20.23 11.01 1.49
C ASP A 63 20.44 10.75 0.00
N LYS A 64 19.79 11.56 -0.83
CA LYS A 64 19.79 11.40 -2.29
C LYS A 64 21.15 11.66 -2.92
N THR A 65 22.12 12.24 -2.22
CA THR A 65 23.48 12.39 -2.76
C THR A 65 24.23 11.06 -2.70
N ARG A 66 23.84 10.16 -1.79
CA ARG A 66 24.53 8.91 -1.48
C ARG A 66 23.73 7.66 -1.80
N LEU A 67 22.41 7.75 -1.73
CA LEU A 67 21.49 6.62 -1.85
C LEU A 67 20.41 6.91 -2.89
N GLN A 68 19.85 5.83 -3.45
CA GLN A 68 18.66 5.87 -4.28
C GLN A 68 17.76 4.71 -3.87
N ILE A 69 16.50 5.00 -3.55
CA ILE A 69 15.47 3.98 -3.40
C ILE A 69 15.06 3.56 -4.81
N VAL A 70 15.07 2.25 -5.09
CA VAL A 70 14.85 1.70 -6.43
C VAL A 70 13.54 0.90 -6.55
N ASP A 71 13.01 0.42 -5.44
CA ASP A 71 11.84 -0.46 -5.37
C ASP A 71 11.20 -0.35 -3.99
N VAL A 72 9.89 -0.58 -3.88
CA VAL A 72 9.15 -0.67 -2.61
C VAL A 72 8.04 -1.72 -2.72
N ARG A 73 8.04 -2.68 -1.79
CA ARG A 73 7.11 -3.80 -1.68
C ARG A 73 6.40 -3.78 -0.34
N TYR A 74 5.16 -4.23 -0.35
CA TYR A 74 4.31 -4.17 0.85
C TYR A 74 3.31 -5.32 0.96
N GLY A 75 3.48 -6.40 0.18
CA GLY A 75 2.55 -7.54 0.23
C GLY A 75 2.49 -8.24 1.59
N SER A 76 3.58 -8.20 2.37
CA SER A 76 3.63 -8.74 3.72
C SER A 76 3.19 -7.74 4.81
N SER A 77 2.60 -6.60 4.46
CA SER A 77 2.29 -5.54 5.42
C SER A 77 1.17 -5.94 6.40
N ILE A 78 1.27 -5.48 7.64
CA ILE A 78 0.12 -5.49 8.58
C ILE A 78 -0.98 -4.52 8.12
N ILE A 79 -0.62 -3.53 7.30
CA ILE A 79 -1.56 -2.59 6.72
C ILE A 79 -2.29 -3.28 5.58
N SER A 80 -3.58 -3.50 5.80
CA SER A 80 -4.47 -4.15 4.85
C SER A 80 -5.46 -3.19 4.21
N LEU A 81 -5.42 -1.90 4.52
CA LEU A 81 -6.23 -0.89 3.81
C LEU A 81 -5.36 0.33 3.49
N TRP A 82 -5.21 0.65 2.21
CA TRP A 82 -4.36 1.76 1.77
C TRP A 82 -5.20 2.93 1.28
N VAL A 83 -5.03 4.09 1.91
CA VAL A 83 -5.51 5.38 1.39
C VAL A 83 -4.52 5.88 0.34
N GLU A 84 -3.23 5.76 0.65
CA GLU A 84 -2.13 5.97 -0.28
C GLU A 84 -1.20 4.77 -0.21
N ARG A 85 -1.20 3.97 -1.29
CA ARG A 85 -0.31 2.80 -1.42
C ARG A 85 1.15 3.27 -1.40
N PRO A 86 2.06 2.47 -0.82
CA PRO A 86 3.48 2.78 -0.81
C PRO A 86 4.01 3.02 -2.22
N LYS A 87 4.58 4.20 -2.45
CA LYS A 87 5.20 4.58 -3.72
C LYS A 87 6.41 5.47 -3.49
N ILE A 88 7.32 5.46 -4.46
CA ILE A 88 8.42 6.42 -4.52
C ILE A 88 7.88 7.69 -5.15
N ASP A 89 7.90 8.79 -4.41
CA ASP A 89 7.43 10.09 -4.89
C ASP A 89 8.44 10.72 -5.90
N SER A 90 8.06 11.86 -6.50
CA SER A 90 8.95 12.61 -7.40
C SER A 90 10.23 13.13 -6.71
N SER A 91 10.23 13.16 -5.38
CA SER A 91 11.39 13.48 -4.57
C SER A 91 12.28 12.25 -4.33
N GLY A 92 11.87 11.03 -4.62
CA GLY A 92 12.64 9.82 -4.29
C GLY A 92 12.49 9.36 -2.84
N ASN A 93 11.45 9.82 -2.13
CA ASN A 93 11.06 9.31 -0.81
C ASN A 93 9.96 8.26 -0.99
N ILE A 94 9.81 7.35 -0.02
CA ILE A 94 8.61 6.50 0.04
C ILE A 94 7.55 7.21 0.87
N VAL A 95 6.34 7.33 0.34
CA VAL A 95 5.17 7.87 1.04
C VAL A 95 4.08 6.82 1.11
N PHE A 96 3.37 6.76 2.24
CA PHE A 96 2.23 5.87 2.39
C PHE A 96 1.27 6.35 3.50
N VAL A 97 0.00 6.00 3.35
CA VAL A 97 -1.04 6.19 4.35
C VAL A 97 -1.94 4.96 4.33
N GLY A 98 -2.07 4.28 5.47
CA GLY A 98 -2.93 3.11 5.54
C GLY A 98 -3.46 2.79 6.92
N GLY A 99 -4.47 1.93 6.94
CA GLY A 99 -5.16 1.45 8.11
C GLY A 99 -5.04 -0.06 8.29
N VAL A 100 -5.23 -0.47 9.53
CA VAL A 100 -5.34 -1.85 9.97
C VAL A 100 -6.72 -2.03 10.60
N PRO A 101 -7.74 -2.42 9.83
CA PRO A 101 -9.07 -2.72 10.37
C PRO A 101 -8.99 -3.75 11.49
N GLY A 102 -9.69 -3.53 12.60
CA GLY A 102 -9.63 -4.39 13.79
C GLY A 102 -8.41 -4.15 14.70
N GLY A 103 -7.42 -3.39 14.21
CA GLY A 103 -6.23 -2.98 14.93
C GLY A 103 -5.11 -4.01 14.95
N PHE A 104 -3.90 -3.55 15.28
CA PHE A 104 -2.70 -4.36 15.44
C PHE A 104 -2.01 -4.03 16.77
N SER A 105 -1.52 -5.06 17.46
CA SER A 105 -0.62 -4.94 18.60
C SER A 105 0.48 -6.00 18.47
N GLY A 106 1.73 -5.57 18.53
CA GLY A 106 2.91 -6.39 18.32
C GLY A 106 4.20 -5.56 18.33
N SER A 107 5.34 -6.24 18.38
CA SER A 107 6.67 -5.61 18.50
C SER A 107 7.49 -5.59 17.20
N ALA A 108 7.02 -6.28 16.17
CA ALA A 108 7.73 -6.38 14.88
C ALA A 108 6.75 -6.55 13.71
N GLY A 109 5.70 -5.73 13.66
CA GLY A 109 4.73 -5.75 12.58
C GLY A 109 5.37 -5.32 11.25
N PRO A 110 5.43 -6.16 10.21
CA PRO A 110 5.98 -5.75 8.91
C PRO A 110 5.16 -4.63 8.28
N ILE A 111 5.81 -3.56 7.80
CA ILE A 111 5.15 -2.47 7.06
C ILE A 111 5.56 -2.51 5.60
N LEU A 112 6.86 -2.37 5.30
CA LEU A 112 7.41 -2.29 3.95
C LEU A 112 8.75 -3.04 3.86
N THR A 113 9.10 -3.46 2.64
CA THR A 113 10.48 -3.79 2.25
C THR A 113 10.83 -3.00 1.01
N PHE A 114 12.02 -2.41 0.94
CA PHE A 114 12.42 -1.58 -0.20
C PHE A 114 13.88 -1.78 -0.58
N GLY A 115 14.16 -1.64 -1.87
CA GLY A 115 15.51 -1.72 -2.41
C GLY A 115 16.22 -0.37 -2.37
N VAL A 116 17.50 -0.37 -2.01
CA VAL A 116 18.35 0.82 -1.97
C VAL A 116 19.63 0.56 -2.75
N ARG A 117 20.06 1.54 -3.54
CA ARG A 117 21.33 1.54 -4.27
C ARG A 117 22.28 2.60 -3.73
N ALA A 118 23.53 2.21 -3.46
CA ALA A 118 24.60 3.09 -3.04
C ALA A 118 25.24 3.81 -4.25
N LYS A 119 25.28 5.14 -4.22
CA LYS A 119 25.74 6.01 -5.32
C LYS A 119 27.10 6.66 -5.08
N SER A 120 27.40 7.05 -3.84
CA SER A 120 28.64 7.76 -3.52
C SER A 120 29.15 7.42 -2.11
N GLU A 121 30.47 7.52 -1.92
CA GLU A 121 31.17 7.16 -0.70
C GLU A 121 30.90 8.14 0.45
N GLY A 122 30.73 7.65 1.67
CA GLY A 122 30.60 8.44 2.89
C GLY A 122 29.60 7.85 3.89
N GLN A 123 29.49 8.52 5.05
CA GLN A 123 28.46 8.20 6.04
C GLN A 123 27.11 8.76 5.56
N THR A 124 26.04 7.98 5.75
CA THR A 124 24.70 8.34 5.32
C THR A 124 23.64 7.73 6.23
N ASN A 125 22.38 8.08 6.02
CA ASN A 125 21.27 7.53 6.77
C ASN A 125 20.00 7.36 5.93
N ILE A 126 19.15 6.48 6.44
CA ILE A 126 17.75 6.32 6.03
C ILE A 126 16.91 6.53 7.30
N GLY A 127 15.86 7.33 7.20
CA GLY A 127 14.98 7.63 8.32
C GLY A 127 13.53 7.74 7.90
N ALA A 128 12.65 7.86 8.89
CA ALA A 128 11.25 8.19 8.69
C ALA A 128 10.93 9.54 9.33
N LYS A 129 10.04 10.30 8.71
CA LYS A 129 9.49 11.57 9.19
C LYS A 129 7.99 11.61 8.94
N ASP A 130 7.34 12.67 9.42
CA ASP A 130 5.89 12.88 9.26
C ASP A 130 5.09 11.66 9.76
N ILE A 131 5.59 11.05 10.85
CA ILE A 131 5.06 9.81 11.41
C ILE A 131 3.76 10.14 12.15
N LYS A 132 2.69 9.46 11.77
CA LYS A 132 1.42 9.51 12.48
C LYS A 132 0.90 8.11 12.72
N ILE A 133 0.61 7.81 13.98
CA ILE A 133 0.07 6.51 14.41
C ILE A 133 -1.19 6.79 15.21
N LEU A 134 -2.32 6.21 14.82
CA LEU A 134 -3.57 6.33 15.58
C LEU A 134 -3.88 5.05 16.34
N LEU A 135 -4.35 5.22 17.58
CA LEU A 135 -4.85 4.15 18.41
C LEU A 135 -6.14 3.56 17.85
N ASN A 136 -6.33 2.27 18.07
CA ASN A 136 -7.56 1.58 17.74
C ASN A 136 -8.62 1.76 18.84
N ASP A 137 -9.01 3.01 19.12
CA ASP A 137 -9.91 3.37 20.21
C ASP A 137 -11.25 3.98 19.76
N GLY A 138 -11.46 4.10 18.45
CA GLY A 138 -12.66 4.70 17.85
C GLY A 138 -12.76 6.23 18.00
N GLN A 139 -11.80 6.88 18.65
CA GLN A 139 -11.79 8.33 18.90
C GLN A 139 -10.78 9.07 18.03
N GLY A 140 -9.91 8.34 17.32
CA GLY A 140 -8.87 8.93 16.48
C GLY A 140 -7.70 9.48 17.30
N THR A 141 -7.47 8.93 18.50
CA THR A 141 -6.39 9.37 19.39
C THR A 141 -5.03 9.04 18.77
N GLU A 142 -4.15 10.04 18.72
CA GLU A 142 -2.79 9.86 18.22
C GLU A 142 -1.87 9.26 19.30
N LEU A 143 -0.97 8.38 18.87
CA LEU A 143 0.11 7.86 19.68
C LEU A 143 1.17 8.95 19.90
N ALA A 144 0.99 9.74 20.96
CA ALA A 144 1.90 10.84 21.26
C ALA A 144 3.35 10.36 21.41
N GLY A 145 4.27 11.09 20.77
CA GLY A 145 5.71 10.81 20.82
C GLY A 145 6.16 9.62 19.96
N ALA A 146 5.38 9.23 18.94
CA ALA A 146 5.81 8.21 18.01
C ALA A 146 7.13 8.59 17.31
N THR A 147 8.13 7.72 17.39
CA THR A 147 9.46 7.95 16.80
C THR A 147 9.87 6.83 15.85
N SER A 148 10.87 7.12 15.03
CA SER A 148 11.54 6.13 14.19
C SER A 148 13.02 6.09 14.52
N GLY A 149 13.59 4.89 14.48
CA GLY A 149 15.02 4.70 14.37
C GLY A 149 15.58 5.25 13.07
N ILE A 150 16.84 5.70 13.14
CA ILE A 150 17.62 6.13 11.99
C ILE A 150 18.60 5.01 11.63
N LEU A 151 18.46 4.44 10.44
CA LEU A 151 19.40 3.45 9.92
C LEU A 151 20.64 4.19 9.42
N LYS A 152 21.73 4.14 10.20
CA LYS A 152 23.03 4.70 9.84
C LYS A 152 23.80 3.72 8.98
N LEU A 153 24.37 4.21 7.88
CA LEU A 153 25.08 3.41 6.89
C LEU A 153 26.43 4.05 6.56
N SER A 154 27.42 3.21 6.24
CA SER A 154 28.74 3.63 5.78
C SER A 154 29.00 3.08 4.37
N ILE A 155 29.16 3.99 3.40
CA ILE A 155 29.44 3.63 2.01
C ILE A 155 30.94 3.81 1.74
N SER A 156 31.66 2.74 1.47
CA SER A 156 33.07 2.81 1.03
C SER A 156 33.17 3.04 -0.47
N LYS A 157 34.37 3.38 -0.96
CA LYS A 157 34.67 3.39 -2.40
C LYS A 157 34.23 2.08 -3.04
N ALA A 158 33.87 2.16 -4.32
CA ALA A 158 33.69 0.97 -5.14
C ALA A 158 34.92 0.07 -4.97
N SER A 159 34.70 -1.24 -4.90
CA SER A 159 35.82 -2.17 -4.96
C SER A 159 36.64 -1.86 -6.22
N PRO A 160 37.98 -1.72 -6.14
CA PRO A 160 38.79 -1.46 -7.30
C PRO A 160 38.51 -2.53 -8.36
N GLN A 161 38.14 -2.09 -9.56
CA GLN A 161 38.07 -3.00 -10.71
C GLN A 161 39.47 -3.61 -10.87
N PRO A 162 39.60 -4.94 -11.04
CA PRO A 162 40.89 -5.57 -11.21
C PRO A 162 41.68 -4.85 -12.31
N ALA A 163 42.94 -4.49 -12.02
CA ALA A 163 43.84 -4.00 -13.07
C ALA A 163 43.85 -5.02 -14.22
N PRO A 164 43.98 -4.59 -15.50
CA PRO A 164 44.09 -5.50 -16.62
C PRO A 164 45.12 -6.58 -16.29
N ALA A 165 44.70 -7.85 -16.34
CA ALA A 165 45.59 -8.96 -16.01
C ALA A 165 46.86 -8.85 -16.86
N LYS A 166 48.04 -8.89 -16.23
CA LYS A 166 49.28 -9.06 -16.98
C LYS A 166 49.20 -10.39 -17.75
N PRO A 167 49.65 -10.45 -19.01
CA PRO A 167 49.67 -11.72 -19.75
C PRO A 167 50.40 -12.80 -18.94
N GLY A 168 49.68 -13.86 -18.57
CA GLY A 168 50.23 -15.00 -17.81
C GLY A 168 49.90 -15.04 -16.31
N GLU A 169 49.25 -14.03 -15.74
CA GLU A 169 48.83 -14.02 -14.32
C GLU A 169 47.31 -14.25 -14.21
N PRO A 170 46.83 -15.15 -13.33
CA PRO A 170 45.40 -15.38 -13.16
C PRO A 170 44.71 -14.08 -12.69
N ALA A 171 43.59 -13.75 -13.34
CA ALA A 171 42.85 -12.52 -13.05
C ALA A 171 42.54 -12.40 -11.54
N PRO A 172 42.78 -11.22 -10.91
CA PRO A 172 42.42 -11.02 -9.51
C PRO A 172 40.94 -11.27 -9.30
N LYS A 173 40.58 -12.04 -8.25
CA LYS A 173 39.19 -12.29 -7.88
C LYS A 173 38.54 -10.97 -7.45
N GLU A 174 37.66 -10.44 -8.28
CA GLU A 174 36.84 -9.27 -7.96
C GLU A 174 35.93 -9.60 -6.75
N LYS A 175 35.84 -8.69 -5.78
CA LYS A 175 34.87 -8.87 -4.69
C LYS A 175 33.46 -8.82 -5.30
N PRO A 176 32.58 -9.80 -5.02
CA PRO A 176 31.23 -9.78 -5.54
C PRO A 176 30.53 -8.50 -5.10
N LYS A 177 30.02 -7.76 -6.08
CA LYS A 177 29.14 -6.62 -5.85
C LYS A 177 27.84 -7.12 -5.23
N GLU A 178 27.38 -6.48 -4.17
CA GLU A 178 26.11 -6.86 -3.55
C GLU A 178 24.99 -6.31 -4.43
N GLU A 179 24.15 -7.20 -4.96
CA GLU A 179 23.07 -6.84 -5.85
C GLU A 179 21.74 -7.30 -5.24
N TYR A 180 20.92 -6.32 -4.87
CA TYR A 180 19.54 -6.55 -4.52
C TYR A 180 18.75 -6.85 -5.78
N ILE A 181 18.29 -8.09 -5.86
CA ILE A 181 17.29 -8.55 -6.82
C ILE A 181 16.01 -8.78 -6.00
N PRO A 182 14.92 -8.04 -6.26
CA PRO A 182 13.67 -8.31 -5.57
C PRO A 182 13.23 -9.75 -5.87
N PRO A 183 12.64 -10.46 -4.89
CA PRO A 183 12.12 -11.81 -5.12
C PRO A 183 11.18 -11.83 -6.34
N PRO A 184 11.30 -12.81 -7.26
CA PRO A 184 10.37 -12.90 -8.37
C PRO A 184 8.96 -13.11 -7.84
N ASP A 185 8.00 -12.42 -8.44
CA ASP A 185 6.60 -12.52 -8.08
C ASP A 185 5.82 -12.99 -9.32
N THR A 186 5.30 -14.20 -9.21
CA THR A 186 4.49 -14.86 -10.23
C THR A 186 3.07 -15.12 -9.76
N THR A 187 2.73 -14.64 -8.56
CA THR A 187 1.44 -14.92 -7.92
C THR A 187 0.50 -13.78 -8.26
N PRO A 188 -0.66 -14.04 -8.87
CA PRO A 188 -1.64 -12.99 -9.07
C PRO A 188 -2.25 -12.54 -7.72
N PRO A 189 -2.80 -11.32 -7.65
CA PRO A 189 -3.57 -10.87 -6.50
C PRO A 189 -4.67 -11.87 -6.10
N GLU A 190 -5.05 -11.85 -4.83
CA GLU A 190 -6.13 -12.68 -4.31
C GLU A 190 -7.46 -12.40 -5.03
N SER A 191 -8.30 -13.42 -5.15
CA SER A 191 -9.64 -13.27 -5.71
C SER A 191 -10.48 -12.31 -4.87
N PHE A 192 -11.15 -11.38 -5.52
CA PHE A 192 -11.96 -10.35 -4.88
C PHE A 192 -13.24 -10.08 -5.67
N ILE A 193 -14.23 -9.51 -4.99
CA ILE A 193 -15.53 -9.17 -5.58
C ILE A 193 -15.74 -7.65 -5.46
N PRO A 194 -15.81 -6.91 -6.58
CA PRO A 194 -16.24 -5.52 -6.56
C PRO A 194 -17.68 -5.42 -6.05
N MET A 195 -17.98 -4.36 -5.32
CA MET A 195 -19.31 -4.08 -4.78
C MET A 195 -19.92 -2.90 -5.52
N ILE A 196 -21.17 -3.04 -5.96
CA ILE A 196 -21.94 -1.94 -6.54
C ILE A 196 -22.85 -1.36 -5.48
N SER A 197 -22.69 -0.06 -5.23
CA SER A 197 -23.42 0.66 -4.19
C SER A 197 -23.96 1.98 -4.73
N ARG A 198 -24.91 2.56 -4.00
CA ARG A 198 -25.52 3.85 -4.31
C ARG A 198 -25.82 4.54 -2.99
N HIS A 199 -25.21 5.70 -2.75
CA HIS A 199 -25.38 6.43 -1.49
C HIS A 199 -25.17 7.95 -1.69
N PRO A 200 -26.02 8.81 -1.11
CA PRO A 200 -25.89 10.27 -1.19
C PRO A 200 -24.51 10.78 -0.74
N SER A 201 -24.02 10.30 0.40
CA SER A 201 -22.77 10.79 1.00
C SER A 201 -21.48 10.34 0.29
N VAL A 202 -21.55 9.41 -0.68
CA VAL A 202 -20.36 8.88 -1.36
C VAL A 202 -20.24 9.40 -2.78
N ALA A 203 -21.35 9.46 -3.50
CA ALA A 203 -21.34 9.79 -4.94
C ALA A 203 -22.61 10.55 -5.36
N ASP A 204 -23.16 11.43 -4.51
CA ASP A 204 -24.39 12.19 -4.78
C ASP A 204 -25.55 11.27 -5.24
N ASN A 205 -25.66 10.10 -4.61
CA ASN A 205 -26.65 9.09 -4.92
C ASN A 205 -26.55 8.51 -6.35
N LYS A 206 -25.38 8.60 -7.00
CA LYS A 206 -25.03 7.84 -8.21
C LYS A 206 -24.56 6.44 -7.83
N TYR A 207 -24.67 5.49 -8.76
CA TYR A 207 -24.04 4.18 -8.61
C TYR A 207 -22.53 4.32 -8.71
N PHE A 208 -21.82 3.66 -7.79
CA PHE A 208 -20.37 3.56 -7.77
C PHE A 208 -19.94 2.12 -7.48
N ALA A 209 -18.76 1.76 -7.95
CA ALA A 209 -18.09 0.51 -7.64
C ALA A 209 -17.04 0.73 -6.56
N SER A 210 -17.07 -0.09 -5.51
CA SER A 210 -16.01 -0.19 -4.51
C SER A 210 -15.30 -1.52 -4.67
N PHE A 211 -13.98 -1.50 -4.66
CA PHE A 211 -13.17 -2.71 -4.82
C PHE A 211 -11.89 -2.58 -4.01
N PHE A 212 -11.38 -3.73 -3.60
CA PHE A 212 -10.15 -3.86 -2.83
C PHE A 212 -9.57 -5.25 -3.10
N ALA A 213 -8.33 -5.30 -3.56
CA ALA A 213 -7.56 -6.51 -3.78
C ALA A 213 -6.33 -6.51 -2.87
N VAL A 214 -5.88 -7.72 -2.54
CA VAL A 214 -4.67 -7.96 -1.74
C VAL A 214 -3.72 -8.77 -2.59
N ASP A 215 -2.46 -8.36 -2.63
CA ASP A 215 -1.37 -9.20 -3.10
C ASP A 215 -0.38 -9.40 -1.94
N LYS A 216 0.06 -10.64 -1.73
CA LYS A 216 0.89 -11.04 -0.59
C LYS A 216 2.39 -10.93 -0.85
N ASP A 217 2.78 -10.68 -2.10
CA ASP A 217 4.17 -10.63 -2.52
C ASP A 217 4.63 -9.19 -2.77
N SER A 218 4.40 -8.65 -3.97
CA SER A 218 4.81 -7.28 -4.30
C SER A 218 3.85 -6.22 -3.77
N GLY A 219 2.56 -6.53 -3.73
CA GLY A 219 1.49 -5.59 -3.44
C GLY A 219 0.83 -5.09 -4.73
N ILE A 220 -0.24 -4.31 -4.58
CA ILE A 220 -1.03 -3.80 -5.71
C ILE A 220 -0.33 -2.60 -6.37
N SER A 221 -0.24 -2.61 -7.69
CA SER A 221 0.23 -1.47 -8.48
C SER A 221 -0.92 -0.53 -8.81
N TYR A 222 -1.93 -1.00 -9.55
CA TYR A 222 -3.08 -0.20 -9.97
C TYR A 222 -4.29 -1.06 -10.29
N TYR A 223 -5.45 -0.39 -10.43
CA TYR A 223 -6.68 -1.00 -10.90
C TYR A 223 -7.06 -0.47 -12.28
N GLU A 224 -7.70 -1.33 -13.07
CA GLU A 224 -8.46 -0.93 -14.25
C GLU A 224 -9.92 -1.33 -14.08
N ILE A 225 -10.83 -0.45 -14.51
CA ILE A 225 -12.25 -0.73 -14.52
C ILE A 225 -12.81 -0.64 -15.93
N GLN A 226 -13.73 -1.54 -16.26
CA GLN A 226 -14.41 -1.61 -17.53
C GLN A 226 -15.92 -1.81 -17.32
N GLU A 227 -16.73 -0.91 -17.90
CA GLU A 227 -18.18 -1.01 -17.89
C GLU A 227 -18.66 -1.66 -19.18
N LYS A 228 -19.20 -2.89 -19.10
CA LYS A 228 -19.72 -3.64 -20.25
C LYS A 228 -21.26 -3.63 -20.21
N PRO A 229 -21.94 -2.95 -21.14
CA PRO A 229 -23.40 -2.99 -21.22
C PRO A 229 -23.88 -4.42 -21.44
N LEU A 230 -24.95 -4.82 -20.73
CA LEU A 230 -25.56 -6.15 -20.89
C LEU A 230 -26.80 -6.15 -21.81
N LEU A 231 -27.04 -5.05 -22.53
CA LEU A 231 -28.12 -4.90 -23.50
C LEU A 231 -27.69 -5.28 -24.91
N LEU A 232 -28.66 -5.37 -25.84
CA LEU A 232 -28.43 -5.59 -27.27
C LEU A 232 -27.31 -4.68 -27.81
N THR A 233 -26.36 -5.29 -28.51
CA THR A 233 -25.15 -4.65 -29.05
C THR A 233 -25.46 -3.46 -29.97
N GLN A 234 -26.58 -3.51 -30.70
CA GLN A 234 -27.05 -2.42 -31.58
C GLN A 234 -27.36 -1.12 -30.83
N ILE A 235 -27.81 -1.21 -29.57
CA ILE A 235 -28.16 -0.04 -28.73
C ILE A 235 -26.91 0.53 -28.06
N THR A 236 -25.89 -0.30 -27.85
CA THR A 236 -24.74 -0.01 -27.00
C THR A 236 -23.42 0.14 -27.77
N ALA A 237 -23.47 0.07 -29.11
CA ALA A 237 -22.31 0.16 -30.00
C ALA A 237 -21.47 1.43 -29.80
N ASN A 238 -22.08 2.53 -29.36
CA ASN A 238 -21.42 3.81 -29.12
C ASN A 238 -20.95 4.01 -27.67
N PHE A 239 -21.09 3.01 -26.80
CA PHE A 239 -20.76 3.17 -25.39
C PHE A 239 -19.24 2.99 -25.22
N ASP A 240 -18.63 3.88 -24.44
CA ASP A 240 -17.22 3.77 -24.07
C ASP A 240 -17.04 2.60 -23.10
N THR A 241 -16.58 1.48 -23.64
CA THR A 241 -16.29 0.24 -22.91
C THR A 241 -14.79 0.01 -22.75
N LYS A 242 -13.95 1.03 -22.96
CA LYS A 242 -12.50 0.85 -22.80
C LYS A 242 -12.14 0.72 -21.33
N PRO A 243 -11.25 -0.21 -20.96
CA PRO A 243 -10.67 -0.22 -19.62
C PRO A 243 -9.99 1.11 -19.33
N ALA A 244 -10.17 1.61 -18.11
CA ALA A 244 -9.53 2.83 -17.66
C ALA A 244 -8.89 2.62 -16.29
N ARG A 245 -7.71 3.21 -16.06
CA ARG A 245 -7.11 3.27 -14.73
C ARG A 245 -8.04 4.01 -13.78
N SER A 246 -8.26 3.47 -12.60
CA SER A 246 -9.23 4.00 -11.65
C SER A 246 -8.86 3.66 -10.22
N GLU A 247 -9.42 4.42 -9.30
CA GLU A 247 -9.31 4.19 -7.87
C GLU A 247 -10.70 3.92 -7.28
N SER A 248 -10.72 3.32 -6.10
CA SER A 248 -11.95 3.03 -5.36
C SER A 248 -12.25 4.19 -4.39
N PRO A 249 -13.51 4.65 -4.26
CA PRO A 249 -14.67 4.25 -5.06
C PRO A 249 -14.65 4.87 -6.47
N TYR A 250 -15.10 4.10 -7.46
CA TYR A 250 -15.25 4.55 -8.84
C TYR A 250 -16.71 4.87 -9.17
N ILE A 251 -17.01 6.13 -9.49
CA ILE A 251 -18.36 6.53 -9.91
C ILE A 251 -18.61 6.02 -11.33
N LEU A 252 -19.63 5.17 -11.51
CA LEU A 252 -19.95 4.58 -12.81
C LEU A 252 -20.38 5.66 -13.81
N LYS A 253 -19.91 5.57 -15.05
CA LYS A 253 -20.40 6.39 -16.16
C LYS A 253 -21.83 5.99 -16.51
N GLY A 254 -22.10 4.68 -16.56
CA GLY A 254 -23.41 4.13 -16.86
C GLY A 254 -24.36 4.14 -15.66
N GLN A 255 -25.23 5.14 -15.57
CA GLN A 255 -26.16 5.27 -14.44
C GLN A 255 -27.54 4.62 -14.67
N LEU A 256 -27.98 4.52 -15.92
CA LEU A 256 -29.32 4.06 -16.28
C LEU A 256 -29.39 2.53 -16.44
N TRP A 257 -28.68 1.99 -17.42
CA TRP A 257 -28.81 0.60 -17.87
C TRP A 257 -28.13 -0.43 -16.97
N THR A 258 -28.32 -1.72 -17.23
CA THR A 258 -27.56 -2.79 -16.56
C THR A 258 -26.18 -2.92 -17.19
N TYR A 259 -25.13 -3.00 -16.35
CA TYR A 259 -23.74 -3.16 -16.79
C TYR A 259 -23.06 -4.30 -16.02
N LYS A 260 -22.26 -5.10 -16.72
CA LYS A 260 -21.22 -5.93 -16.11
C LYS A 260 -20.00 -5.05 -15.87
N ILE A 261 -19.66 -4.86 -14.61
CA ILE A 261 -18.49 -4.13 -14.17
C ILE A 261 -17.36 -5.14 -14.00
N VAL A 262 -16.29 -4.95 -14.76
CA VAL A 262 -15.07 -5.76 -14.67
C VAL A 262 -13.99 -4.89 -14.03
N VAL A 263 -13.39 -5.36 -12.94
CA VAL A 263 -12.27 -4.70 -12.29
C VAL A 263 -11.06 -5.63 -12.38
N ARG A 264 -9.94 -5.11 -12.89
CA ARG A 264 -8.65 -5.80 -12.89
C ARG A 264 -7.75 -5.16 -11.87
N ALA A 265 -7.25 -5.94 -10.91
CA ALA A 265 -6.18 -5.51 -10.02
C ALA A 265 -4.85 -6.03 -10.58
N TYR A 266 -3.89 -5.14 -10.80
CA TYR A 266 -2.53 -5.48 -11.22
C TYR A 266 -1.59 -5.35 -10.03
N ASP A 267 -0.74 -6.34 -9.80
CA ASP A 267 0.37 -6.24 -8.84
C ASP A 267 1.57 -5.45 -9.43
N GLN A 268 2.65 -5.28 -8.66
CA GLN A 268 3.84 -4.58 -9.15
C GLN A 268 4.69 -5.41 -10.11
N ALA A 269 4.49 -6.73 -10.16
CA ALA A 269 5.15 -7.65 -11.07
C ALA A 269 4.44 -7.78 -12.43
N GLY A 270 3.21 -7.25 -12.53
CA GLY A 270 2.38 -7.28 -13.73
C GLY A 270 1.40 -8.45 -13.79
N ASN A 271 1.31 -9.32 -12.78
CA ASN A 271 0.22 -10.29 -12.72
C ASN A 271 -1.09 -9.57 -12.36
N PHE A 272 -2.21 -10.19 -12.70
CA PHE A 272 -3.51 -9.57 -12.45
C PHE A 272 -4.59 -10.57 -12.04
N MET A 273 -5.58 -10.06 -11.34
CA MET A 273 -6.81 -10.76 -10.99
C MET A 273 -8.02 -9.95 -11.43
N GLU A 274 -9.01 -10.63 -12.02
CA GLU A 274 -10.27 -10.00 -12.40
C GLU A 274 -11.36 -10.27 -11.34
N GLY A 275 -12.03 -9.21 -10.94
CA GLY A 275 -13.27 -9.25 -10.16
C GLY A 275 -14.44 -8.75 -10.99
N TYR A 276 -15.64 -9.27 -10.73
CA TYR A 276 -16.85 -8.91 -11.47
C TYR A 276 -18.01 -8.54 -10.56
N ALA A 277 -18.78 -7.55 -11.00
CA ALA A 277 -20.06 -7.21 -10.39
C ALA A 277 -21.08 -6.78 -11.45
N VAL A 278 -22.35 -6.77 -11.11
CA VAL A 278 -23.43 -6.33 -12.00
C VAL A 278 -24.09 -5.10 -11.39
N LYS A 279 -24.09 -3.99 -12.14
CA LYS A 279 -24.92 -2.84 -11.79
C LYS A 279 -26.36 -3.15 -12.23
N PRO A 280 -27.35 -3.12 -11.31
CA PRO A 280 -28.74 -3.34 -11.66
C PRO A 280 -29.27 -2.19 -12.53
N LEU A 281 -30.41 -2.43 -13.18
CA LEU A 281 -31.17 -1.38 -13.88
C LEU A 281 -31.53 -0.27 -12.87
N SER A 282 -31.51 1.00 -13.29
CA SER A 282 -31.91 2.08 -12.40
C SER A 282 -33.42 2.06 -12.16
N PRO A 283 -33.90 2.45 -10.96
CA PRO A 283 -35.34 2.51 -10.68
C PRO A 283 -36.12 3.39 -11.68
N ILE A 284 -35.50 4.46 -12.18
CA ILE A 284 -36.14 5.34 -13.19
C ILE A 284 -36.29 4.60 -14.52
N ALA A 285 -35.25 3.87 -14.95
CA ALA A 285 -35.31 3.08 -16.18
C ALA A 285 -36.33 1.94 -16.06
N GLU A 286 -36.45 1.32 -14.89
CA GLU A 286 -37.50 0.33 -14.60
C GLU A 286 -38.90 0.93 -14.75
N ILE A 287 -39.16 2.11 -14.15
CA ILE A 287 -40.44 2.80 -14.26
C ILE A 287 -40.76 3.13 -15.72
N ILE A 288 -39.79 3.69 -16.47
CA ILE A 288 -39.97 4.02 -17.89
C ILE A 288 -40.30 2.76 -18.71
N LEU A 289 -39.59 1.66 -18.47
CA LEU A 289 -39.83 0.39 -19.18
C LEU A 289 -41.25 -0.12 -18.90
N VAL A 290 -41.71 -0.07 -17.65
CA VAL A 290 -43.08 -0.45 -17.27
C VAL A 290 -44.10 0.44 -17.98
N LEU A 291 -43.90 1.77 -18.01
CA LEU A 291 -44.79 2.70 -18.70
C LEU A 291 -44.84 2.45 -20.22
N ILE A 292 -43.71 2.15 -20.85
CA ILE A 292 -43.64 1.79 -22.28
C ILE A 292 -44.43 0.50 -22.55
N LEU A 293 -44.26 -0.52 -21.71
CA LEU A 293 -44.98 -1.79 -21.85
C LEU A 293 -46.49 -1.61 -21.67
N LEU A 294 -46.92 -0.79 -20.72
CA LEU A 294 -48.33 -0.45 -20.52
C LEU A 294 -48.90 0.31 -21.72
N ALA A 295 -48.18 1.30 -22.25
CA ALA A 295 -48.61 2.04 -23.42
C ALA A 295 -48.73 1.14 -24.66
N ALA A 296 -47.75 0.25 -24.87
CA ALA A 296 -47.78 -0.73 -25.95
C ALA A 296 -48.97 -1.68 -25.81
N ALA A 297 -49.26 -2.17 -24.60
CA ALA A 297 -50.42 -3.02 -24.34
C ALA A 297 -51.74 -2.32 -24.69
N ILE A 298 -51.91 -1.05 -24.31
CA ILE A 298 -53.11 -0.24 -24.64
C ILE A 298 -53.26 -0.05 -26.16
N LEU A 299 -52.15 0.19 -26.86
CA LEU A 299 -52.18 0.36 -28.32
C LEU A 299 -52.53 -0.94 -29.03
N ILE A 300 -52.01 -2.08 -28.56
CA ILE A 300 -52.33 -3.41 -29.07
C ILE A 300 -53.81 -3.72 -28.84
N THR A 301 -54.33 -3.55 -27.62
CA THR A 301 -55.74 -3.85 -27.32
C THR A 301 -56.68 -2.97 -28.13
N ARG A 302 -56.38 -1.67 -28.28
CA ARG A 302 -57.15 -0.76 -29.13
C ARG A 302 -57.11 -1.16 -30.60
N TRP A 303 -55.95 -1.59 -31.11
CA TRP A 303 -55.81 -2.06 -32.49
C TRP A 303 -56.64 -3.33 -32.74
N TRP A 304 -56.64 -4.26 -31.79
CA TRP A 304 -57.49 -5.45 -31.83
C TRP A 304 -58.99 -5.09 -31.78
N TYR A 305 -59.39 -4.19 -30.89
CA TYR A 305 -60.78 -3.74 -30.77
C TYR A 305 -61.29 -3.04 -32.03
N ASN A 306 -60.46 -2.21 -32.67
CA ASN A 306 -60.84 -1.52 -33.91
C ASN A 306 -60.87 -2.43 -35.15
N LYS A 307 -60.34 -3.66 -35.05
CA LYS A 307 -60.36 -4.66 -36.12
C LYS A 307 -61.49 -5.69 -35.98
N ALA A 308 -62.07 -5.82 -34.79
CA ALA A 308 -63.24 -6.66 -34.51
C ALA A 308 -64.54 -5.90 -34.83
#